data_AF-A0A932ZR51-F1
#
_entry.id   AF-A0A932ZR51-F1
#
_cell.length_a   1.000
_cell.length_b   1.000
_cell.length_c   1.000
_cell.angle_alpha   90.00
_cell.angle_beta   90.00
_cell.angle_gamma   90.00
#
_symmetry.space_group_name_H-M   'P 1'
#
loop_
_entity.id
_entity.type
_entity.pdbx_description
1 polymer ?
#
loop_
_entity_poly.entity_id
_entity_poly.type
_entity_poly.pdbx_seq_one_letter_code
_entity_poly.pdbx_strand_id
1 'polypeptide(L)'
;MRRRIRTWAGGAAALALAAWLATGLAVPAYAHTLSRPVRPAQEVVRPEGYAQVVDELRAWNLEGAERLLARLKAGKPGLPEWEGLEGSIFYLKGEFSKSIERLDSALRKRAGDSEWLELRLHV
;
A
#
# COMPACT_ATOMS: atom_id res chain seq x y z
N MET A 1 26.13 -74.48 -17.07
CA MET A 1 27.20 -73.70 -17.74
C MET A 1 26.72 -72.26 -17.98
N ARG A 2 27.55 -71.27 -17.59
CA ARG A 2 27.68 -69.86 -18.11
C ARG A 2 26.43 -68.95 -18.11
N ARG A 3 26.31 -67.92 -17.24
CA ARG A 3 26.99 -66.60 -17.12
C ARG A 3 26.33 -65.44 -17.90
N ARG A 4 25.92 -64.40 -17.11
CA ARG A 4 25.81 -62.94 -17.40
C ARG A 4 24.68 -62.54 -18.38
N ILE A 5 24.08 -61.34 -18.40
CA ILE A 5 24.48 -59.93 -18.18
C ILE A 5 23.17 -59.15 -17.83
N ARG A 6 23.05 -58.42 -16.71
CA ARG A 6 23.24 -56.95 -16.49
C ARG A 6 22.47 -56.01 -17.45
N THR A 7 21.96 -54.91 -16.86
CA THR A 7 21.36 -53.69 -17.45
C THR A 7 19.85 -53.80 -17.71
N TRP A 8 18.97 -52.90 -17.29
CA TRP A 8 19.10 -51.44 -17.16
C TRP A 8 18.41 -50.89 -15.90
N ALA A 9 19.15 -50.05 -15.19
CA ALA A 9 18.61 -49.02 -14.30
C ALA A 9 18.10 -47.85 -15.16
N GLY A 10 17.17 -47.07 -14.60
CA GLY A 10 17.19 -45.62 -14.81
C GLY A 10 16.04 -44.96 -15.56
N GLY A 11 15.02 -45.69 -16.03
CA GLY A 11 13.91 -45.09 -16.80
C GLY A 11 12.97 -44.17 -16.01
N ALA A 12 12.84 -44.35 -14.69
CA ALA A 12 11.82 -43.65 -13.91
C ALA A 12 12.28 -42.29 -13.35
N ALA A 13 13.59 -42.04 -13.24
CA ALA A 13 14.10 -40.82 -12.60
C ALA A 13 14.07 -39.58 -13.53
N ALA A 14 14.01 -39.77 -14.85
CA ALA A 14 14.02 -38.66 -15.80
C ALA A 14 12.66 -37.97 -15.98
N LEU A 15 11.54 -38.65 -15.64
CA LEU A 15 10.20 -38.07 -15.79
C LEU A 15 9.75 -37.22 -14.60
N ALA A 16 10.37 -37.38 -13.42
CA ALA A 16 10.04 -36.57 -12.25
C ALA A 16 10.62 -35.13 -12.32
N LEU A 17 11.68 -34.91 -13.09
CA LEU A 17 12.33 -33.60 -13.24
C LEU A 17 11.65 -32.69 -14.27
N ALA A 18 10.89 -33.25 -15.22
CA ALA A 18 10.14 -32.46 -16.19
C ALA A 18 8.84 -31.87 -15.61
N ALA A 19 8.26 -32.51 -14.58
CA ALA A 19 7.04 -32.03 -13.94
C ALA A 19 7.25 -30.78 -13.06
N TRP A 20 8.48 -30.54 -12.58
CA TRP A 20 8.79 -29.41 -11.70
C TRP A 20 9.11 -28.12 -12.47
N LEU A 21 9.48 -28.21 -13.75
CA LEU A 21 9.69 -27.04 -14.62
C LEU A 21 8.38 -26.48 -15.19
N ALA A 22 7.29 -27.27 -15.21
CA ALA A 22 5.97 -26.80 -15.61
C ALA A 22 5.23 -25.99 -14.52
N THR A 23 5.73 -26.01 -13.28
CA THR A 23 5.22 -25.19 -12.16
C THR A 23 5.93 -23.85 -12.00
N GLY A 24 6.87 -23.52 -12.89
CA GLY A 24 7.42 -22.17 -13.01
C GLY A 24 6.48 -21.30 -13.84
N LEU A 25 6.11 -20.13 -13.30
CA LEU A 25 5.23 -19.10 -13.89
C LEU A 25 3.76 -19.14 -13.46
N ALA A 26 3.47 -19.48 -12.21
CA ALA A 26 2.43 -18.72 -11.51
C ALA A 26 3.04 -17.36 -11.12
N VAL A 27 3.15 -16.45 -12.09
CA VAL A 27 3.36 -15.03 -11.81
C VAL A 27 2.20 -14.63 -10.90
N PRO A 28 2.42 -14.14 -9.67
CA PRO A 28 1.30 -13.71 -8.84
C PRO A 28 0.49 -12.71 -9.64
N ALA A 29 -0.83 -12.89 -9.65
CA ALA A 29 -1.79 -12.13 -10.43
C ALA A 29 -1.93 -10.66 -9.99
N TYR A 30 -0.80 -9.95 -9.85
CA TYR A 30 -0.72 -8.50 -9.71
C TYR A 30 -0.84 -7.78 -11.06
N ALA A 31 -1.00 -8.51 -12.17
CA ALA A 31 -1.00 -7.95 -13.52
C ALA A 31 -2.35 -7.37 -14.00
N HIS A 32 -3.40 -7.32 -13.15
CA HIS A 32 -4.76 -6.96 -13.60
C HIS A 32 -5.36 -5.67 -13.05
N THR A 33 -4.59 -4.75 -12.45
CA THR A 33 -5.17 -3.47 -11.94
C THR A 33 -4.63 -2.19 -12.56
N LEU A 34 -3.75 -2.24 -13.57
CA LEU A 34 -3.11 -1.03 -14.14
C LEU A 34 -3.81 -0.40 -15.35
N SER A 35 -5.05 -0.76 -15.64
CA SER A 35 -5.84 -0.12 -16.72
C SER A 35 -7.15 0.46 -16.21
N ARG A 36 -7.14 1.07 -15.01
CA ARG A 36 -8.20 2.01 -14.67
C ARG A 36 -7.94 3.28 -15.50
N PRO A 37 -8.91 3.79 -16.27
CA PRO A 37 -8.75 5.11 -16.86
C PRO A 37 -8.46 6.08 -15.70
N VAL A 38 -7.28 6.70 -15.73
CA VAL A 38 -6.93 7.80 -14.82
C VAL A 38 -8.03 8.83 -15.03
N ARG A 39 -8.99 8.90 -14.10
CA ARG A 39 -9.97 9.97 -14.12
C ARG A 39 -9.15 11.26 -14.03
N PRO A 40 -9.49 12.30 -14.82
CA PRO A 40 -8.77 13.56 -14.72
C PRO A 40 -8.78 13.94 -13.24
N ALA A 41 -7.56 14.09 -12.67
CA ALA A 41 -7.33 14.30 -11.24
C ALA A 41 -8.34 15.33 -10.75
N GLN A 42 -9.41 14.85 -10.13
CA GLN A 42 -10.51 15.71 -9.77
C GLN A 42 -9.95 16.56 -8.66
N GLU A 43 -9.76 17.86 -8.90
CA GLU A 43 -9.10 18.75 -7.96
C GLU A 43 -9.86 18.71 -6.64
N VAL A 44 -9.30 17.94 -5.70
CA VAL A 44 -9.92 17.71 -4.42
C VAL A 44 -9.69 18.98 -3.62
N VAL A 45 -10.73 19.80 -3.50
CA VAL A 45 -10.72 20.97 -2.63
C VAL A 45 -10.37 20.51 -1.22
N ARG A 46 -9.17 20.89 -0.76
CA ARG A 46 -8.68 20.55 0.57
C ARG A 46 -9.27 21.49 1.61
N PRO A 47 -9.54 21.00 2.83
CA PRO A 47 -9.95 21.89 3.91
C PRO A 47 -8.84 22.88 4.24
N GLU A 48 -9.24 24.08 4.66
CA GLU A 48 -8.33 25.12 5.12
C GLU A 48 -7.40 24.58 6.22
N GLY A 49 -6.12 24.94 6.16
CA GLY A 49 -5.10 24.45 7.08
C GLY A 49 -4.50 23.09 6.72
N TYR A 50 -5.06 22.34 5.76
CA TYR A 50 -4.50 21.06 5.30
C TYR A 50 -3.05 21.21 4.82
N ALA A 51 -2.77 22.21 3.97
CA ALA A 51 -1.43 22.46 3.44
C ALA A 51 -0.41 22.75 4.54
N GLN A 52 -0.81 23.50 5.57
CA GLN A 52 0.06 23.82 6.71
C GLN A 52 0.46 22.56 7.49
N VAL A 53 -0.47 21.61 7.69
CA VAL A 53 -0.13 20.31 8.32
C VAL A 53 0.84 19.53 7.43
N VAL A 54 0.62 19.50 6.12
CA VAL A 54 1.52 18.82 5.17
C VAL A 54 2.91 19.45 5.18
N ASP A 55 3.01 20.77 5.26
CA ASP A 55 4.30 21.47 5.33
C ASP A 55 5.06 21.12 6.62
N GLU A 56 4.37 21.03 7.77
CA GLU A 56 4.97 20.54 9.01
C GLU A 56 5.45 19.08 8.88
N LEU A 57 4.68 18.22 8.21
CA LEU A 57 5.09 16.83 7.94
C LEU A 57 6.32 16.76 7.02
N ARG A 58 6.40 17.61 5.99
CA ARG A 58 7.57 17.70 5.09
C ARG A 58 8.81 18.20 5.82
N ALA A 59 8.62 19.11 6.78
CA ALA A 59 9.68 19.59 7.65
C ALA A 59 10.08 18.58 8.75
N TRP A 60 9.49 17.37 8.76
CA TRP A 60 9.65 16.37 9.82
C TRP A 60 9.27 16.86 11.23
N ASN A 61 8.48 17.93 11.32
CA ASN A 61 7.99 18.48 12.58
C ASN A 61 6.69 17.78 13.00
N LEU A 62 6.81 16.55 13.49
CA LEU A 62 5.64 15.73 13.86
C LEU A 62 4.82 16.33 15.01
N GLU A 63 5.47 16.94 16.00
CA GLU A 63 4.78 17.63 17.11
C GLU A 63 4.03 18.88 16.64
N GLY A 64 4.60 19.63 15.70
CA GLY A 64 3.95 20.76 15.03
C GLY A 64 2.71 20.31 14.28
N ALA A 65 2.86 19.29 13.43
CA ALA A 65 1.77 18.71 12.67
C ALA A 65 0.62 18.23 13.57
N GLU A 66 0.93 17.54 14.68
CA GLU A 66 -0.10 17.07 15.62
C GLU A 66 -0.84 18.21 16.31
N ARG A 67 -0.12 19.21 16.83
CA ARG A 67 -0.76 20.37 17.48
C ARG A 67 -1.65 21.14 16.52
N LEU A 68 -1.18 21.35 15.29
CA LEU A 68 -1.93 22.05 14.27
C LEU A 68 -3.17 21.26 13.86
N LEU A 69 -3.02 19.95 13.62
CA LEU A 69 -4.11 19.07 13.26
C LEU A 69 -5.17 18.99 14.37
N ALA A 70 -4.76 18.89 15.64
CA ALA A 70 -5.66 18.90 16.78
C ALA A 70 -6.50 20.18 16.84
N ARG A 71 -5.87 21.34 16.59
CA ARG A 71 -6.55 22.64 16.52
C ARG A 71 -7.57 22.69 15.37
N LEU A 72 -7.18 22.23 14.17
CA LEU A 72 -8.05 22.22 12.99
C LEU A 72 -9.25 21.29 13.20
N LYS A 73 -9.00 20.11 13.77
CA LYS A 73 -10.03 19.11 14.10
C LYS A 73 -11.03 19.62 15.14
N ALA A 74 -10.59 20.43 16.11
CA ALA A 74 -11.49 21.08 17.07
C ALA A 74 -12.45 22.07 16.39
N GLY A 75 -12.00 22.77 15.33
CA GLY A 75 -12.84 23.69 14.58
C GLY A 75 -13.80 23.00 13.60
N LYS A 76 -13.34 21.93 12.94
CA LYS A 76 -14.14 21.15 11.97
C LYS A 76 -13.93 19.65 12.20
N PRO A 77 -14.67 19.03 13.15
CA PRO A 77 -14.51 17.62 13.46
C PRO A 77 -15.05 16.71 12.34
N GLY A 78 -14.50 15.50 12.23
CA GLY A 78 -15.07 14.42 11.41
C GLY A 78 -14.72 14.45 9.92
N LEU A 79 -13.88 15.38 9.44
CA LEU A 79 -13.42 15.36 8.05
C LEU A 79 -12.49 14.16 7.79
N PRO A 80 -12.68 13.44 6.66
CA PRO A 80 -11.83 12.30 6.31
C PRO A 80 -10.38 12.72 6.06
N GLU A 81 -10.13 13.96 5.62
CA GLU A 81 -8.78 14.52 5.46
C GLU A 81 -8.00 14.59 6.78
N TRP A 82 -8.68 14.83 7.91
CA TRP A 82 -8.03 14.82 9.22
C TRP A 82 -7.62 13.42 9.63
N GLU A 83 -8.45 12.42 9.35
CA GLU A 83 -8.11 11.01 9.61
C GLU A 83 -6.98 10.54 8.70
N GLY A 84 -6.95 11.00 7.46
CA GLY A 84 -5.83 10.79 6.55
C GLY A 84 -4.51 11.33 7.12
N LEU A 85 -4.51 12.59 7.55
CA LEU A 85 -3.32 13.23 8.14
C LEU A 85 -2.91 12.59 9.48
N GLU A 86 -3.85 12.20 10.33
CA GLU A 86 -3.56 11.41 11.55
C GLU A 86 -2.89 10.08 11.19
N GLY A 87 -3.41 9.37 10.19
CA GLY A 87 -2.83 8.14 9.70
C GLY A 87 -1.39 8.31 9.23
N SER A 88 -1.08 9.41 8.56
CA SER A 88 0.28 9.71 8.09
C SER A 88 1.23 10.11 9.20
N ILE A 89 0.75 10.86 10.21
CA ILE A 89 1.52 11.14 11.42
C ILE A 89 1.90 9.82 12.11
N PHE A 90 0.93 8.93 12.31
CA PHE A 90 1.20 7.61 12.92
C PHE A 90 2.19 6.78 12.09
N TYR A 91 2.08 6.83 10.76
CA TYR A 91 3.01 6.14 9.87
C TYR A 91 4.44 6.63 10.09
N LEU A 92 4.65 7.95 10.11
CA LEU A 92 5.97 8.56 10.30
C LEU A 92 6.54 8.33 11.70
N LYS A 93 5.68 8.12 12.70
CA LYS A 93 6.09 7.72 14.06
C LYS A 93 6.42 6.22 14.20
N GLY A 94 6.16 5.41 13.16
CA GLY A 94 6.29 3.96 13.22
C GLY A 94 5.12 3.24 13.90
N GLU A 95 4.03 3.95 14.19
CA GLU A 95 2.80 3.41 14.80
C GLU A 95 1.88 2.82 13.71
N PHE A 96 2.37 1.82 12.99
CA PHE A 96 1.73 1.32 11.76
C PHE A 96 0.29 0.81 11.98
N SER A 97 0.01 0.12 13.08
CA SER A 97 -1.35 -0.37 13.36
C SER A 97 -2.37 0.77 13.46
N LYS A 98 -2.00 1.87 14.14
CA LYS A 98 -2.87 3.05 14.25
C LYS A 98 -2.96 3.80 12.93
N SER A 99 -1.86 3.85 12.18
CA SER A 99 -1.85 4.43 10.84
C SER A 99 -2.86 3.73 9.92
N ILE A 100 -2.82 2.40 9.86
CA ILE A 100 -3.75 1.59 9.07
C ILE A 100 -5.20 1.87 9.50
N GLU A 101 -5.49 1.85 10.80
CA GLU A 101 -6.84 2.12 11.31
C GLU A 101 -7.37 3.49 10.85
N ARG A 102 -6.53 4.53 10.94
CA ARG A 102 -6.92 5.90 10.57
C ARG A 102 -7.08 6.08 9.07
N LEU A 103 -6.17 5.52 8.28
CA LEU A 103 -6.23 5.58 6.82
C LEU A 103 -7.43 4.79 6.29
N ASP A 104 -7.73 3.62 6.85
CA ASP A 104 -8.92 2.83 6.50
C ASP A 104 -10.21 3.57 6.86
N SER A 105 -10.27 4.18 8.05
CA SER A 105 -11.40 5.04 8.44
C SER A 105 -11.60 6.21 7.47
N ALA A 106 -10.52 6.89 7.08
CA ALA A 106 -10.53 7.97 6.12
C ALA A 106 -11.09 7.51 4.75
N LEU A 107 -10.59 6.39 4.23
CA LEU A 107 -11.03 5.78 2.97
C LEU A 107 -12.51 5.37 2.99
N ARG A 108 -13.01 4.84 4.10
CA ARG A 108 -14.41 4.43 4.21
C ARG A 108 -15.37 5.62 4.16
N LYS A 109 -14.99 6.73 4.80
CA LYS A 109 -15.82 7.96 4.84
C LYS A 109 -15.89 8.65 3.49
N ARG A 110 -14.83 8.57 2.70
CA ARG A 110 -14.82 9.04 1.33
C ARG A 110 -14.60 7.85 0.41
N ALA A 111 -15.64 7.03 0.30
CA ALA A 111 -15.67 5.86 -0.56
C ALA A 111 -15.55 6.30 -2.03
N GLY A 112 -14.35 6.18 -2.58
CA GLY A 112 -14.01 6.67 -3.91
C GLY A 112 -12.54 7.06 -3.99
N ASP A 113 -11.97 6.87 -5.18
CA ASP A 113 -10.61 7.20 -5.61
C ASP A 113 -9.61 7.57 -4.51
N SER A 114 -8.78 6.61 -4.07
CA SER A 114 -7.75 6.79 -3.05
C SER A 114 -6.70 7.86 -3.40
N GLU A 115 -6.69 8.39 -4.63
CA GLU A 115 -5.87 9.54 -5.03
C GLU A 115 -6.01 10.74 -4.10
N TRP A 116 -7.18 10.95 -3.48
CA TRP A 116 -7.33 12.05 -2.53
C TRP A 116 -6.53 11.83 -1.23
N LEU A 117 -6.11 10.62 -0.89
CA LEU A 117 -5.21 10.36 0.25
C LEU A 117 -3.74 10.43 -0.14
N GLU A 118 -3.41 10.66 -1.41
CA GLU A 118 -2.03 10.90 -1.81
C GLU A 118 -1.51 12.19 -1.16
N LEU A 119 -0.75 11.99 -0.09
CA LEU A 119 0.16 13.01 0.39
C LEU A 119 1.31 13.07 -0.60
N ARG A 120 1.23 14.02 -1.53
CA ARG A 120 2.35 14.39 -2.37
C ARG A 120 3.41 15.08 -1.52
N LEU A 121 4.17 14.28 -0.79
CA LEU A 121 5.43 14.68 -0.16
C LEU A 121 6.50 14.70 -1.26
N HIS A 122 6.38 15.64 -2.20
CA HIS A 122 7.47 15.90 -3.13
C HIS A 122 8.54 16.64 -2.32
N VAL A 123 9.72 16.03 -2.20
CA VAL A 123 10.93 16.62 -1.62
C VAL A 123 11.59 17.50 -2.66
#